data_AF-S3XXS9-F1
#
_entry.id   AF-S3XXS9-F1
#
_cell.length_a   1.000
_cell.length_b   1.000
_cell.length_c   1.000
_cell.angle_alpha   90.00
_cell.angle_beta   90.00
_cell.angle_gamma   90.00
#
_symmetry.space_group_name_H-M   'P 1'
#
loop_
_entity.id
_entity.type
_entity.pdbx_description
1 polymer ?
#
loop_
_entity_poly.entity_id
_entity_poly.type
_entity_poly.pdbx_seq_one_letter_code
_entity_poly.pdbx_strand_id
1 'polypeptide(L)'
;MSAHEQLNPPSFPGSDGAEPRPSVELVSGRLTEEEIAAISVAVAAMSAISREEAHQREIAERAGGSSSAWNSPVRTHRSAHSLRASAGQSSWIFSQR
;
A
#
# COMPACT_ATOMS: atom_id res chain seq x y z
N MET A 1 14.01 -31.69 42.65
CA MET A 1 15.10 -31.11 41.84
C MET A 1 14.48 -30.67 40.53
N SER A 2 14.49 -29.36 40.30
CA SER A 2 13.73 -28.65 39.28
C SER A 2 14.39 -28.70 37.90
N ALA A 3 13.60 -28.83 36.84
CA ALA A 3 14.01 -28.50 35.48
C ALA A 3 12.81 -27.93 34.72
N HIS A 4 12.54 -26.64 34.91
CA HIS A 4 11.71 -25.87 33.97
C HIS A 4 12.63 -25.39 32.86
N GLU A 5 12.61 -26.12 31.75
CA GLU A 5 13.30 -25.77 30.51
C GLU A 5 12.65 -24.49 29.94
N GLN A 6 13.33 -23.36 30.09
CA GLN A 6 12.96 -22.09 29.46
C GLN A 6 13.15 -22.21 27.95
N LEU A 7 12.05 -22.40 27.22
CA LEU A 7 12.01 -22.27 25.77
C LEU A 7 12.13 -20.78 25.42
N ASN A 8 13.34 -20.36 25.07
CA ASN A 8 13.62 -19.03 24.54
C ASN A 8 13.06 -18.94 23.09
N PRO A 9 12.29 -17.90 22.72
CA PRO A 9 11.84 -17.74 21.34
C PRO A 9 13.01 -17.38 20.40
N PRO A 10 12.96 -17.77 19.11
CA PRO A 10 14.04 -17.49 18.18
C PRO A 10 14.17 -15.98 17.93
N SER A 11 15.37 -15.45 18.16
CA SER A 11 15.74 -14.09 17.76
C SER A 11 15.99 -14.07 16.25
N PHE A 12 15.19 -13.32 15.50
CA PHE A 12 15.45 -13.03 14.10
C PHE A 12 16.29 -11.76 13.98
N PRO A 13 17.49 -11.81 13.39
CA PRO A 13 18.29 -10.61 13.14
C PRO A 13 17.79 -9.93 11.88
N GLY A 14 17.28 -8.70 12.00
CA GLY A 14 17.09 -7.81 10.86
C GLY A 14 15.89 -6.88 10.98
N SER A 15 16.11 -5.66 11.45
CA SER A 15 15.26 -4.52 11.07
C SER A 15 16.02 -3.21 11.22
N ASP A 16 17.03 -3.00 10.36
CA ASP A 16 17.50 -1.65 10.08
C ASP A 16 16.46 -0.96 9.20
N GLY A 17 15.76 0.03 9.77
CA GLY A 17 14.99 1.01 9.00
C GLY A 17 13.50 0.73 8.74
N ALA A 18 12.86 -0.18 9.47
CA ALA A 18 11.39 -0.28 9.41
C ALA A 18 10.75 0.84 10.24
N GLU A 19 9.94 1.67 9.60
CA GLU A 19 8.98 2.59 10.25
C GLU A 19 8.35 1.90 11.47
N PRO A 20 8.28 2.58 12.64
CA PRO A 20 7.79 1.97 13.86
C PRO A 20 6.37 1.46 13.63
N ARG A 21 6.22 0.13 13.58
CA ARG A 21 4.90 -0.48 13.44
C ARG A 21 4.10 -0.16 14.70
N PRO A 22 2.82 0.22 14.58
CA PRO A 22 1.98 0.46 15.74
C PRO A 22 1.94 -0.82 16.58
N SER A 23 2.40 -0.73 17.83
CA SER A 23 2.39 -1.83 18.80
C SER A 23 0.99 -1.95 19.40
N VAL A 24 0.40 -3.14 19.32
CA VAL A 24 -0.87 -3.47 19.97
C VAL A 24 -0.56 -4.25 21.24
N GLU A 25 -0.89 -3.67 22.40
CA GLU A 25 -0.72 -4.33 23.70
C GLU A 25 -2.07 -4.82 24.24
N LEU A 26 -2.05 -5.99 24.88
CA LEU A 26 -3.22 -6.53 25.58
C LEU A 26 -3.34 -5.83 26.94
N VAL A 27 -4.26 -4.87 27.04
CA VAL A 27 -4.59 -4.23 28.30
C VAL A 27 -5.56 -5.13 29.07
N SER A 28 -5.29 -5.39 30.35
CA SER A 28 -6.17 -6.17 31.22
C SER A 28 -7.55 -5.50 31.34
N GLY A 29 -8.62 -6.26 31.08
CA GLY A 29 -10.00 -5.77 31.15
C GLY A 29 -10.94 -6.68 30.37
N ARG A 30 -12.25 -6.46 30.51
CA ARG A 30 -13.26 -7.08 29.65
C ARG A 30 -14.12 -5.99 29.06
N LEU A 31 -14.39 -6.10 27.76
CA LEU A 31 -15.36 -5.25 27.07
C LEU A 31 -16.71 -5.97 27.07
N THR A 32 -17.79 -5.21 27.14
CA THR A 32 -19.13 -5.77 26.89
C THR A 32 -19.28 -6.11 25.40
N GLU A 33 -20.28 -6.92 25.07
CA GLU A 33 -20.56 -7.27 23.68
C GLU A 33 -20.91 -6.04 22.85
N GLU A 34 -21.62 -5.06 23.43
CA GLU A 34 -21.93 -3.79 22.79
C GLU A 34 -20.69 -2.95 22.50
N GLU A 35 -19.74 -2.90 23.43
CA GLU A 35 -18.48 -2.18 23.26
C GLU A 35 -17.62 -2.82 22.15
N ILE A 36 -17.56 -4.16 22.11
CA ILE A 36 -16.87 -4.90 21.04
C ILE A 36 -17.54 -4.63 19.69
N ALA A 37 -18.87 -4.65 19.63
CA ALA A 37 -19.61 -4.36 18.40
C ALA A 37 -19.35 -2.93 17.92
N ALA A 38 -19.38 -1.94 18.82
CA ALA A 38 -19.12 -0.54 18.50
C ALA A 38 -17.71 -0.33 17.93
N ILE A 39 -16.69 -0.93 18.55
CA ILE A 39 -15.30 -0.87 18.07
C ILE A 39 -15.19 -1.54 16.69
N SER A 40 -15.81 -2.71 16.53
CA SER A 40 -15.78 -3.45 15.27
C SER A 40 -16.39 -2.65 14.12
N VAL A 41 -17.53 -1.98 14.36
CA VAL A 41 -18.18 -1.10 13.37
C VAL A 41 -17.31 0.10 13.04
N ALA A 42 -16.72 0.76 14.05
CA ALA A 42 -15.83 1.88 13.83
C ALA A 42 -14.60 1.49 12.98
N VAL A 43 -13.97 0.37 13.30
CA VAL A 43 -12.83 -0.17 12.54
C VAL A 43 -13.23 -0.54 11.11
N ALA A 44 -14.41 -1.14 10.92
CA ALA A 44 -14.91 -1.48 9.58
C ALA A 44 -15.16 -0.23 8.73
N ALA A 45 -15.77 0.81 9.32
CA ALA A 45 -16.01 2.09 8.65
C ALA A 45 -14.68 2.78 8.26
N MET A 46 -13.73 2.87 9.19
CA MET A 46 -12.40 3.43 8.90
C MET A 46 -11.66 2.63 7.83
N SER A 47 -11.74 1.30 7.86
CA SER A 47 -11.12 0.44 6.85
C SER A 47 -11.74 0.65 5.46
N ALA A 48 -13.05 0.87 5.38
CA ALA A 48 -13.72 1.16 4.11
C ALA A 48 -13.26 2.51 3.53
N ILE A 49 -13.20 3.54 4.37
CA ILE A 49 -12.71 4.88 3.97
C ILE A 49 -11.25 4.80 3.52
N SER A 50 -10.40 4.15 4.31
CA SER A 50 -8.97 3.99 4.01
C SER A 50 -8.73 3.29 2.66
N ARG A 51 -9.50 2.24 2.33
CA ARG A 51 -9.42 1.57 1.03
C ARG A 51 -9.81 2.50 -0.13
N GLU A 52 -10.86 3.29 0.03
CA GLU A 52 -11.29 4.24 -1.00
C GLU A 52 -10.22 5.31 -1.23
N GLU A 53 -9.64 5.87 -0.17
CA GLU A 53 -8.54 6.82 -0.30
C GLU A 53 -7.30 6.20 -0.96
N ALA A 54 -6.96 4.95 -0.62
CA ALA A 54 -5.86 4.23 -1.25
C ALA A 54 -6.11 4.04 -2.75
N HIS A 55 -7.34 3.70 -3.14
CA HIS A 55 -7.73 3.58 -4.53
C HIS A 55 -7.65 4.92 -5.28
N GLN A 56 -8.07 6.01 -4.65
CA GLN A 56 -7.94 7.35 -5.23
C GLN A 56 -6.47 7.76 -5.43
N ARG A 57 -5.60 7.44 -4.47
CA ARG A 57 -4.14 7.63 -4.62
C ARG A 57 -3.58 6.80 -5.77
N GLU A 58 -3.97 5.53 -5.87
CA GLU A 58 -3.58 4.66 -6.99
C GLU A 58 -4.01 5.23 -8.35
N ILE A 59 -5.25 5.73 -8.46
CA ILE A 59 -5.74 6.39 -9.67
C ILE A 59 -4.92 7.64 -9.97
N ALA A 60 -4.65 8.47 -8.96
CA ALA A 60 -3.87 9.70 -9.12
C ALA A 60 -2.42 9.42 -9.54
N GLU A 61 -1.77 8.42 -8.95
CA GLU A 61 -0.43 7.95 -9.33
C GLU A 61 -0.41 7.42 -10.76
N ARG A 62 -1.44 6.66 -11.15
CA ARG A 62 -1.56 6.14 -12.52
C ARG A 62 -1.86 7.23 -13.54
N ALA A 63 -2.65 8.24 -13.19
CA ALA A 63 -2.95 9.39 -14.03
C ALA A 63 -1.75 10.35 -14.16
N GLY A 64 -0.99 10.55 -13.09
CA GLY A 64 0.23 11.38 -13.09
C GLY A 64 1.44 10.69 -13.73
N GLY A 65 1.50 9.35 -13.72
CA GLY A 65 2.65 8.57 -14.13
C GLY A 65 2.72 8.16 -15.62
N SER A 66 1.69 8.42 -16.45
CA SER A 66 1.75 7.96 -17.84
C SER A 66 1.11 8.91 -18.85
N SER A 67 1.77 10.05 -19.09
CA SER A 67 1.89 10.55 -20.47
C SER A 67 3.14 9.95 -21.10
N SER A 68 3.21 8.61 -21.15
CA SER A 68 4.21 7.95 -21.99
C SER A 68 3.82 8.18 -23.44
N ALA A 69 4.80 8.52 -24.28
CA ALA A 69 4.62 8.60 -25.73
C ALA A 69 3.92 7.36 -26.31
N TRP A 70 4.09 6.21 -25.67
CA TRP A 70 3.52 4.93 -26.08
C TRP A 70 2.04 4.74 -25.69
N ASN A 71 1.58 5.37 -24.61
CA ASN A 71 0.20 5.25 -24.10
C ASN A 71 -0.70 6.43 -24.52
N SER A 72 -0.18 7.35 -25.34
CA SER A 72 -0.95 8.50 -25.79
C SER A 72 -2.12 8.07 -26.69
N PRO A 73 -3.38 8.47 -26.38
CA PRO A 73 -4.55 8.17 -27.21
C PRO A 73 -4.46 8.79 -28.61
N VAL A 74 -3.56 9.77 -28.79
CA VAL A 74 -3.23 10.41 -30.06
C VAL A 74 -2.64 9.42 -31.09
N ARG A 75 -2.10 8.27 -30.65
CA ARG A 75 -1.53 7.25 -31.56
C ARG A 75 -2.54 6.60 -32.49
N THR A 76 -3.80 6.45 -32.08
CA THR A 76 -4.85 5.82 -32.90
C THR A 76 -5.48 6.80 -33.89
N HIS A 77 -5.25 8.10 -33.72
CA HIS A 77 -5.74 9.13 -34.64
C HIS A 77 -4.77 9.35 -35.82
N ARG A 78 -5.29 9.19 -37.05
CA ARG A 78 -4.53 9.33 -38.30
C ARG A 78 -3.96 10.73 -38.53
N SER A 79 -4.67 11.77 -38.10
CA SER A 79 -4.31 13.18 -38.32
C SER A 79 -3.57 13.85 -37.16
N ALA A 80 -3.41 13.16 -36.03
CA ALA A 80 -2.91 13.77 -34.81
C ALA A 80 -1.41 13.53 -34.60
N HIS A 81 -0.66 13.23 -35.67
CA HIS A 81 0.76 12.89 -35.60
C HIS A 81 1.63 13.97 -34.94
N SER A 82 1.28 15.25 -35.14
CA SER A 82 1.97 16.40 -34.54
C SER A 82 1.71 16.58 -33.04
N LEU A 83 0.66 15.97 -32.49
CA LEU A 83 0.29 16.02 -31.08
C LEU A 83 0.86 14.83 -30.28
N ARG A 84 1.58 13.92 -30.94
CA ARG A 84 2.16 12.74 -30.28
C ARG A 84 3.31 13.21 -29.39
N ALA A 85 3.26 12.82 -28.12
CA ALA A 85 4.39 13.00 -27.22
C ALA A 85 5.61 12.23 -27.77
N SER A 86 6.80 12.83 -27.69
CA SER A 86 8.04 12.20 -28.12
C SER A 86 8.52 11.19 -27.08
N ALA A 87 9.05 10.05 -27.52
CA ALA A 87 9.56 9.00 -26.63
C ALA A 87 10.85 9.46 -25.95
N GLY A 88 10.72 9.99 -24.73
CA GLY A 88 11.85 10.39 -23.88
C GLY A 88 12.51 9.21 -23.16
N GLN A 89 13.52 9.50 -22.35
CA GLN A 89 14.32 8.49 -21.62
C GLN A 89 13.47 7.57 -20.72
N SER A 90 12.40 8.12 -20.12
CA SER A 90 11.42 7.37 -19.31
C SER A 90 10.54 6.42 -20.13
N SER A 91 10.52 6.54 -21.46
CA SER A 91 9.75 5.67 -22.36
C SER A 91 10.46 4.36 -22.69
N TRP A 92 11.71 4.18 -22.24
CA TRP A 92 12.57 3.01 -22.53
C TRP A 92 12.98 2.22 -21.28
N ILE A 93 12.35 2.46 -20.12
CA ILE A 93 12.71 1.85 -18.82
C ILE A 93 12.72 0.31 -18.86
N PHE A 94 11.99 -0.30 -19.79
CA PHE A 94 11.92 -1.76 -19.96
C PHE A 94 12.89 -2.34 -20.99
N SER A 95 13.64 -1.53 -21.75
CA SER A 95 14.58 -2.04 -22.78
C SER A 95 15.98 -2.38 -22.23
N GLN A 96 16.24 -2.12 -20.95
CA GLN A 96 17.53 -2.40 -20.28
C GLN A 96 17.45 -3.54 -19.26
N ARG A 97 16.40 -4.38 -19.31
CA ARG A 97 16.35 -5.64 -18.57
C ARG A 97 16.95 -6.76 -19.41
#